data_AF-A0A838K3Z2-F1
#
_entry.id   AF-A0A838K3Z2-F1
#
_cell.length_a   1.000
_cell.length_b   1.000
_cell.length_c   1.000
_cell.angle_alpha   90.00
_cell.angle_beta   90.00
_cell.angle_gamma   90.00
#
_symmetry.space_group_name_H-M   'P 1'
#
loop_
_entity.id
_entity.type
_entity.pdbx_description
1 polymer ?
#
loop_
_entity_poly.entity_id
_entity_poly.type
_entity_poly.pdbx_seq_one_letter_code
_entity_poly.pdbx_strand_id
1 'polypeptide(L)'
;MTTPTRRCLVTGATGYVGGRLVPALLAAGHEVRVMVRDPGRVRGHSWADEVEVAEADATDPDAVRKALSDVEIAYYLLHSIGSGTGFADTEADIARTFAAAAADAGVGRLVYLGGLSPQHEELSTHMASRQRVGEILLESPVPTVVLRAAVVIGSGSASFEMLRHLTERLPIMITPKWVDSRLQPIAIRDVLRYLVDCATMPTGLNRAFDVGGPDVLTYKEMMQRYATVVGLRKRRMLRVPVLTPRLSSHWVGLVTPVPSGLAKPLVESVRHTSVTSEHDIADYVPDPPEGLVGFDRSVELALSRIQSLQVPTRWSSASTAGAPSNPLPSDPDWAGGDLYVDERSREVDAPPAALWRVVEGIGGENGWYSFPLAWRVRGWLDRLSGGPGLRRGRRDPRDLVVGDVLDFWRVEEADDGRMLRLRAEMRLPGLAWLELEVGSTDGGTTTFHQRALFHPRGVLGRLYWWSVYPFHGIVFGSMQRNVARAAERLATDPAADLRP
;
A
#
# COMPACT_ATOMS: atom_id res chain seq x y z
N MET A 1 14.99 -17.62 -25.34
CA MET A 1 14.10 -18.79 -25.50
C MET A 1 12.81 -18.43 -24.79
N THR A 2 11.68 -18.44 -25.48
CA THR A 2 10.36 -18.22 -24.85
C THR A 2 10.09 -19.39 -23.91
N THR A 3 9.92 -19.10 -22.63
CA THR A 3 9.49 -20.09 -21.62
C THR A 3 8.22 -20.77 -22.13
N PRO A 4 8.10 -22.11 -22.09
CA PRO A 4 6.86 -22.78 -22.47
C PRO A 4 5.72 -22.24 -21.63
N THR A 5 4.61 -21.87 -22.27
CA THR A 5 3.38 -21.46 -21.59
C THR A 5 2.94 -22.61 -20.68
N ARG A 6 2.63 -22.27 -19.43
CA ARG A 6 2.19 -23.21 -18.39
C ARG A 6 0.84 -22.76 -17.88
N ARG A 7 -0.01 -23.70 -17.51
CA ARG A 7 -1.24 -23.39 -16.78
C ARG A 7 -0.97 -23.37 -15.27
N CYS A 8 -1.01 -22.19 -14.69
CA CYS A 8 -0.69 -21.91 -13.30
C CYS A 8 -1.95 -21.64 -12.49
N LEU A 9 -2.10 -22.28 -11.32
CA LEU A 9 -3.10 -21.90 -10.33
C LEU A 9 -2.46 -21.08 -9.22
N VAL A 10 -3.04 -19.92 -8.89
CA VAL A 10 -2.62 -19.09 -7.76
C VAL A 10 -3.70 -19.05 -6.70
N THR A 11 -3.40 -19.65 -5.56
CA THR A 11 -4.18 -19.44 -4.33
C THR A 11 -3.76 -18.13 -3.66
N GLY A 12 -4.61 -17.55 -2.80
CA GLY A 12 -4.25 -16.30 -2.11
C GLY A 12 -4.03 -15.11 -3.05
N ALA A 13 -4.62 -15.14 -4.26
CA ALA A 13 -4.48 -14.12 -5.30
C ALA A 13 -5.01 -12.74 -4.87
N THR A 14 -5.92 -12.68 -3.91
CA THR A 14 -6.41 -11.43 -3.31
C THR A 14 -5.51 -10.90 -2.18
N GLY A 15 -4.42 -11.61 -1.86
CA GLY A 15 -3.45 -11.25 -0.84
C GLY A 15 -2.24 -10.50 -1.41
N TYR A 16 -1.40 -9.99 -0.51
CA TYR A 16 -0.27 -9.11 -0.85
C TYR A 16 0.68 -9.68 -1.92
N VAL A 17 1.15 -10.93 -1.73
CA VAL A 17 2.07 -11.59 -2.67
C VAL A 17 1.31 -12.13 -3.88
N GLY A 18 0.19 -12.82 -3.68
CA GLY A 18 -0.58 -13.44 -4.76
C GLY A 18 -1.07 -12.42 -5.79
N GLY A 19 -1.59 -11.27 -5.35
CA GLY A 19 -2.07 -10.22 -6.25
C GLY A 19 -0.99 -9.55 -7.09
N ARG A 20 0.28 -9.68 -6.68
CA ARG A 20 1.46 -9.24 -7.44
C ARG A 20 2.09 -10.36 -8.26
N LEU A 21 1.89 -11.62 -7.87
CA LEU A 21 2.35 -12.79 -8.60
C LEU A 21 1.54 -13.01 -9.87
N VAL A 22 0.21 -12.87 -9.80
CA VAL A 22 -0.67 -13.03 -10.97
C VAL A 22 -0.21 -12.22 -12.18
N PRO A 23 -0.04 -10.87 -12.11
CA PRO A 23 0.42 -10.09 -13.25
C PRO A 23 1.86 -10.44 -13.67
N ALA A 24 2.71 -10.89 -12.74
CA ALA A 24 4.07 -11.32 -13.07
C ALA A 24 4.09 -12.64 -13.87
N LEU A 25 3.20 -13.58 -13.54
CA LEU A 25 3.02 -14.83 -14.31
C LEU A 25 2.42 -14.58 -15.69
N LEU A 26 1.41 -13.70 -15.79
CA LEU A 26 0.84 -13.26 -17.06
C LEU A 26 1.91 -12.60 -17.94
N ALA A 27 2.70 -11.69 -17.39
CA ALA A 27 3.80 -11.05 -18.10
C ALA A 27 4.91 -12.03 -18.54
N ALA A 28 5.08 -13.15 -17.84
CA ALA A 28 5.98 -14.23 -18.21
C ALA A 28 5.39 -15.19 -19.28
N GLY A 29 4.14 -14.96 -19.72
CA GLY A 29 3.49 -15.73 -20.78
C GLY A 29 2.80 -17.02 -20.30
N HIS A 30 2.48 -17.13 -19.01
CA HIS A 30 1.73 -18.24 -18.45
C HIS A 30 0.22 -17.97 -18.46
N GLU A 31 -0.59 -19.03 -18.57
CA GLU A 31 -2.02 -18.96 -18.32
C GLU A 31 -2.26 -19.01 -16.81
N VAL A 32 -3.08 -18.11 -16.28
CA VAL A 32 -3.31 -18.01 -14.83
C VAL A 32 -4.77 -18.27 -14.49
N ARG A 33 -4.98 -19.21 -13.57
CA ARG A 33 -6.23 -19.43 -12.84
C ARG A 33 -6.04 -18.96 -11.40
N VAL A 34 -6.97 -18.18 -10.87
CA VAL A 34 -6.97 -17.78 -9.46
C VAL A 34 -8.01 -18.58 -8.69
N MET A 35 -7.61 -19.14 -7.55
CA MET A 35 -8.51 -19.84 -6.63
C MET A 35 -8.92 -18.90 -5.51
N VAL A 36 -10.20 -18.57 -5.42
CA VAL A 36 -10.75 -17.62 -4.45
C VAL A 36 -12.03 -18.14 -3.81
N ARG A 37 -12.28 -17.72 -2.57
CA ARG A 37 -13.54 -18.04 -1.86
C ARG A 37 -14.72 -17.17 -2.30
N ASP A 38 -14.43 -15.94 -2.72
CA ASP A 38 -15.41 -14.95 -3.15
C ASP A 38 -14.92 -14.30 -4.44
N PRO A 39 -15.49 -14.64 -5.60
CA PRO A 39 -15.14 -14.05 -6.89
C PRO A 39 -15.29 -12.53 -6.94
N GLY A 40 -16.17 -11.95 -6.11
CA GLY A 40 -16.37 -10.50 -6.04
C GLY A 40 -15.09 -9.75 -5.67
N ARG A 41 -14.19 -10.38 -4.88
CA ARG A 41 -12.91 -9.79 -4.47
C ARG A 41 -11.88 -9.70 -5.59
N VAL A 42 -12.09 -10.38 -6.71
CA VAL A 42 -11.20 -10.33 -7.89
C VAL A 42 -11.46 -9.07 -8.71
N ARG A 43 -12.70 -8.59 -8.76
CA ARG A 43 -13.14 -7.49 -9.65
C ARG A 43 -12.36 -6.17 -9.50
N GLY A 44 -11.74 -5.93 -8.34
CA GLY A 44 -10.94 -4.73 -8.07
C GLY A 44 -9.49 -4.79 -8.56
N HIS A 45 -9.06 -5.91 -9.14
CA HIS A 45 -7.70 -6.11 -9.63
C HIS A 45 -7.60 -5.79 -11.13
N SER A 46 -6.50 -5.14 -11.55
CA SER A 46 -6.29 -4.76 -12.96
C SER A 46 -6.18 -5.94 -13.92
N TRP A 47 -5.88 -7.13 -13.40
CA TRP A 47 -5.69 -8.38 -14.15
C TRP A 47 -6.94 -9.27 -14.14
N ALA A 48 -8.05 -8.81 -13.56
CA ALA A 48 -9.25 -9.64 -13.35
C ALA A 48 -9.80 -10.26 -14.65
N ASP A 49 -9.72 -9.52 -15.75
CA ASP A 49 -10.23 -9.95 -17.07
C ASP A 49 -9.23 -10.83 -17.85
N GLU A 50 -8.01 -11.00 -17.34
CA GLU A 50 -6.92 -11.76 -17.99
C GLU A 50 -6.73 -13.16 -17.39
N VAL A 51 -7.54 -13.54 -16.38
CA VAL A 51 -7.40 -14.79 -15.63
C VAL A 51 -8.69 -15.59 -15.58
N GLU A 52 -8.56 -16.90 -15.38
CA GLU A 52 -9.70 -17.74 -15.02
C GLU A 52 -9.95 -17.66 -13.50
N VAL A 53 -11.21 -17.51 -13.09
CA VAL A 53 -11.58 -17.51 -11.65
C VAL A 53 -12.22 -18.84 -11.28
N ALA A 54 -11.57 -19.57 -10.37
CA ALA A 54 -12.13 -20.76 -9.74
C ALA A 54 -12.61 -20.44 -8.32
N GLU A 55 -13.92 -20.51 -8.12
CA GLU A 55 -14.53 -20.40 -6.80
C GLU A 55 -14.34 -21.70 -6.02
N ALA A 56 -13.59 -21.64 -4.92
CA ALA A 56 -13.38 -22.78 -4.04
C ALA A 56 -13.04 -22.33 -2.61
N ASP A 57 -13.66 -23.00 -1.63
CA ASP A 57 -13.17 -22.98 -0.26
C ASP A 57 -12.04 -24.00 -0.10
N ALA A 58 -10.92 -23.58 0.48
CA ALA A 58 -9.75 -24.45 0.67
C ALA A 58 -9.99 -25.59 1.68
N THR A 59 -11.09 -25.51 2.44
CA THR A 59 -11.59 -26.56 3.34
C THR A 59 -12.52 -27.56 2.66
N ASP A 60 -12.93 -27.32 1.42
CA ASP A 60 -13.76 -28.22 0.61
C ASP A 60 -12.87 -28.99 -0.39
N PRO A 61 -12.61 -30.30 -0.16
CA PRO A 61 -11.74 -31.09 -1.03
C PRO A 61 -12.24 -31.20 -2.47
N ASP A 62 -13.54 -31.27 -2.70
CA ASP A 62 -14.12 -31.44 -4.03
C ASP A 62 -14.04 -30.14 -4.83
N ALA A 63 -14.29 -29.00 -4.18
CA ALA A 63 -14.09 -27.69 -4.78
C ALA A 63 -12.62 -27.45 -5.14
N VAL A 64 -11.68 -27.80 -4.26
CA VAL A 64 -10.24 -27.69 -4.50
C VAL A 64 -9.80 -28.59 -5.67
N ARG A 65 -10.27 -29.84 -5.72
CA ARG A 65 -9.98 -30.75 -6.84
C ARG A 65 -10.47 -30.19 -8.16
N LYS A 66 -11.68 -29.63 -8.20
CA LYS A 66 -12.22 -28.98 -9.41
C LYS A 66 -11.37 -27.78 -9.82
N ALA A 67 -10.95 -26.94 -8.88
CA ALA A 67 -10.09 -25.79 -9.14
C ALA A 67 -8.73 -26.19 -9.75
N LEU A 68 -8.17 -27.33 -9.33
CA LEU A 68 -6.89 -27.86 -9.79
C LEU A 68 -6.94 -28.63 -11.13
N SER A 69 -8.12 -28.79 -11.73
CA SER A 69 -8.26 -29.43 -13.04
C SER A 69 -7.43 -28.75 -14.13
N ASP A 70 -6.69 -29.54 -14.91
CA ASP A 70 -5.79 -29.08 -15.99
C ASP A 70 -4.69 -28.10 -15.54
N VAL A 71 -4.34 -28.07 -14.25
CA VAL A 71 -3.26 -27.21 -13.72
C VAL A 71 -1.92 -27.94 -13.76
N GLU A 72 -0.90 -27.30 -14.30
CA GLU A 72 0.46 -27.85 -14.30
C GLU A 72 1.25 -27.45 -13.06
N ILE A 73 1.06 -26.21 -12.58
CA ILE A 73 1.82 -25.62 -11.47
C ILE A 73 0.84 -24.92 -10.53
N ALA A 74 0.89 -25.26 -9.25
CA ALA A 74 0.04 -24.64 -8.25
C ALA A 74 0.85 -23.86 -7.20
N TYR A 75 0.57 -22.57 -7.10
CA TYR A 75 1.13 -21.66 -6.12
C TYR A 75 0.25 -21.63 -4.86
N TYR A 76 0.75 -22.22 -3.79
CA TYR A 76 0.13 -22.22 -2.48
C TYR A 76 0.59 -20.97 -1.71
N LEU A 77 -0.26 -19.96 -1.60
CA LEU A 77 -0.01 -18.69 -0.89
C LEU A 77 -1.13 -18.39 0.13
N LEU A 78 -1.93 -19.40 0.48
CA LEU A 78 -2.89 -19.30 1.56
C LEU A 78 -2.13 -19.22 2.88
N HIS A 79 -2.39 -18.15 3.62
CA HIS A 79 -1.85 -17.95 4.96
C HIS A 79 -2.86 -17.12 5.76
N SER A 80 -3.28 -17.62 6.91
CA SER A 80 -4.22 -16.92 7.79
C SER A 80 -3.45 -16.30 8.96
N ILE A 81 -2.93 -15.09 8.78
CA ILE A 81 -2.40 -14.33 9.93
C ILE A 81 -3.59 -13.80 10.73
N GLY A 82 -3.71 -14.19 12.00
CA GLY A 82 -4.63 -13.56 12.96
C GLY A 82 -6.01 -14.22 13.14
N SER A 83 -6.20 -15.47 12.67
CA SER A 83 -7.47 -16.21 12.72
C SER A 83 -7.84 -16.85 14.07
N GLY A 84 -7.18 -16.47 15.17
CA GLY A 84 -7.52 -16.93 16.53
C GLY A 84 -6.80 -18.22 16.95
N THR A 85 -7.29 -18.90 17.99
CA THR A 85 -6.70 -20.15 18.51
C THR A 85 -7.10 -21.34 17.63
N GLY A 86 -6.15 -22.22 17.26
CA GLY A 86 -6.42 -23.39 16.40
C GLY A 86 -6.12 -23.17 14.91
N PHE A 87 -5.62 -21.99 14.53
CA PHE A 87 -5.27 -21.71 13.13
C PHE A 87 -4.20 -22.66 12.57
N ALA A 88 -3.26 -23.11 13.40
CA ALA A 88 -2.16 -23.96 12.95
C ALA A 88 -2.64 -25.33 12.47
N ASP A 89 -3.59 -25.95 13.19
CA ASP A 89 -4.18 -27.23 12.79
C ASP A 89 -5.02 -27.07 11.51
N THR A 90 -5.78 -25.97 11.42
CA THR A 90 -6.57 -25.65 10.23
C THR A 90 -5.67 -25.41 9.01
N GLU A 91 -4.57 -24.67 9.15
CA GLU A 91 -3.60 -24.45 8.07
C GLU A 91 -2.96 -25.76 7.60
N ALA A 92 -2.64 -26.66 8.54
CA ALA A 92 -2.12 -27.98 8.22
C ALA A 92 -3.15 -28.85 7.46
N ASP A 93 -4.41 -28.85 7.88
CA ASP A 93 -5.48 -29.62 7.22
C ASP A 93 -5.80 -29.11 5.82
N ILE A 94 -5.83 -27.79 5.64
CA ILE A 94 -5.98 -27.18 4.31
C ILE A 94 -4.79 -27.55 3.42
N ALA A 95 -3.55 -27.50 3.93
CA ALA A 95 -2.37 -27.87 3.16
C ALA A 95 -2.40 -29.35 2.73
N ARG A 96 -2.81 -30.26 3.61
CA ARG A 96 -2.99 -31.69 3.29
C ARG A 96 -4.05 -31.90 2.22
N THR A 97 -5.19 -31.24 2.38
CA THR A 97 -6.31 -31.31 1.42
C THR A 97 -5.86 -30.83 0.04
N PHE A 98 -5.18 -29.70 -0.01
CA PHE A 98 -4.65 -29.14 -1.25
C PHE A 98 -3.61 -30.04 -1.91
N ALA A 99 -2.66 -30.56 -1.13
CA ALA A 99 -1.62 -31.46 -1.64
C ALA A 99 -2.21 -32.77 -2.20
N ALA A 100 -3.19 -33.36 -1.52
CA ALA A 100 -3.88 -34.55 -1.99
C ALA A 100 -4.66 -34.27 -3.28
N ALA A 101 -5.43 -33.17 -3.32
CA ALA A 101 -6.16 -32.77 -4.51
C ALA A 101 -5.24 -32.44 -5.70
N ALA A 102 -4.06 -31.87 -5.45
CA ALA A 102 -3.05 -31.60 -6.47
C ALA A 102 -2.46 -32.90 -7.04
N ALA A 103 -2.21 -33.88 -6.18
CA ALA A 103 -1.77 -35.21 -6.61
C ALA A 103 -2.85 -35.90 -7.47
N ASP A 104 -4.11 -35.89 -7.01
CA ASP A 104 -5.26 -36.47 -7.74
C ASP A 104 -5.45 -35.82 -9.13
N ALA A 105 -5.25 -34.50 -9.22
CA ALA A 105 -5.39 -33.74 -10.46
C ALA A 105 -4.18 -33.85 -11.40
N GLY A 106 -3.09 -34.51 -10.97
CA GLY A 106 -1.88 -34.67 -11.78
C GLY A 106 -1.05 -33.38 -11.90
N VAL A 107 -1.13 -32.47 -10.92
CA VAL A 107 -0.32 -31.26 -10.87
C VAL A 107 1.17 -31.64 -10.85
N GLY A 108 1.98 -31.03 -11.71
CA GLY A 108 3.39 -31.36 -11.87
C GLY A 108 4.31 -30.69 -10.84
N ARG A 109 3.89 -29.57 -10.25
CA ARG A 109 4.67 -28.83 -9.25
C ARG A 109 3.80 -28.05 -8.27
N LEU A 110 4.17 -28.08 -7.00
CA LEU A 110 3.74 -27.09 -6.00
C LEU A 110 4.84 -26.05 -5.74
N VAL A 111 4.43 -24.80 -5.56
CA VAL A 111 5.32 -23.71 -5.12
C VAL A 111 4.72 -23.04 -3.89
N TYR A 112 5.48 -22.97 -2.80
CA TYR A 112 5.04 -22.38 -1.54
C TYR A 112 5.99 -21.27 -1.07
N LEU A 113 5.44 -20.14 -0.65
CA LEU A 113 6.20 -19.08 0.03
C LEU A 113 5.99 -19.16 1.54
N GLY A 114 6.93 -19.82 2.21
CA GLY A 114 6.99 -19.98 3.65
C GLY A 114 7.80 -18.89 4.36
N GLY A 115 8.16 -19.17 5.61
CA GLY A 115 9.01 -18.33 6.43
C GLY A 115 10.38 -18.94 6.66
N LEU A 116 11.39 -18.08 6.85
CA LEU A 116 12.64 -18.55 7.46
C LEU A 116 12.35 -19.09 8.87
N SER A 117 12.88 -20.27 9.13
CA SER A 117 12.87 -20.91 10.45
C SER A 117 14.31 -21.06 10.91
N PRO A 118 14.76 -20.34 11.95
CA PRO A 118 16.09 -20.55 12.51
C PRO A 118 16.24 -21.98 13.01
N GLN A 119 17.40 -22.56 12.71
CA GLN A 119 17.75 -23.87 13.22
C GLN A 119 18.08 -23.76 14.72
N HIS A 120 17.59 -24.71 15.52
CA HIS A 120 17.87 -24.84 16.96
C HIS A 120 17.25 -23.76 17.88
N GLU A 121 16.19 -23.07 17.46
CA GLU A 121 15.42 -22.17 18.31
C GLU A 121 13.98 -22.70 18.53
N GLU A 122 13.39 -22.41 19.69
CA GLU A 122 11.96 -22.63 19.91
C GLU A 122 11.16 -21.62 19.10
N LEU A 123 10.45 -22.09 18.07
CA LEU A 123 9.73 -21.22 17.14
C LEU A 123 8.46 -20.64 17.77
N SER A 124 8.12 -19.41 17.40
CA SER A 124 6.78 -18.88 17.63
C SER A 124 5.71 -19.75 16.95
N THR A 125 4.49 -19.78 17.49
CA THR A 125 3.37 -20.56 16.92
C THR A 125 3.14 -20.25 15.43
N HIS A 126 3.29 -18.99 15.02
CA HIS A 126 3.16 -18.58 13.63
C HIS A 126 4.27 -19.15 12.74
N MET A 127 5.52 -19.11 13.20
CA MET A 127 6.65 -19.69 12.46
C MET A 127 6.56 -21.20 12.36
N ALA A 128 6.19 -21.88 13.47
CA ALA A 128 5.99 -23.32 13.51
C ALA A 128 4.86 -23.76 12.55
N SER A 129 3.74 -23.03 12.50
CA SER A 129 2.66 -23.31 11.54
C SER A 129 3.15 -23.22 10.09
N ARG A 130 3.85 -22.13 9.74
CA ARG A 130 4.38 -21.94 8.39
C ARG A 130 5.40 -22.99 7.97
N GLN A 131 6.24 -23.43 8.91
CA GLN A 131 7.16 -24.54 8.68
C GLN A 131 6.38 -25.84 8.45
N ARG A 132 5.39 -26.14 9.29
CA ARG A 132 4.62 -27.38 9.17
C ARG A 132 3.88 -27.48 7.85
N VAL A 133 3.31 -26.38 7.36
CA VAL A 133 2.72 -26.31 6.01
C VAL A 133 3.75 -26.67 4.95
N GLY A 134 4.96 -26.10 5.02
CA GLY A 134 6.02 -26.41 4.06
C GLY A 134 6.43 -27.89 4.07
N GLU A 135 6.54 -28.49 5.25
CA GLU A 135 6.80 -29.92 5.42
C GLU A 135 5.69 -30.79 4.81
N ILE A 136 4.42 -30.47 5.07
CA ILE A 136 3.27 -31.19 4.52
C ILE A 136 3.29 -31.20 3.00
N LEU A 137 3.60 -30.06 2.37
CA LEU A 137 3.66 -29.97 0.91
C LEU A 137 4.86 -30.76 0.35
N LEU A 138 6.03 -30.68 1.00
CA LEU A 138 7.23 -31.44 0.61
C LEU A 138 7.09 -32.96 0.79
N GLU A 139 6.32 -33.39 1.78
CA GLU A 139 5.99 -34.80 2.06
C GLU A 139 4.95 -35.36 1.05
N SER A 140 4.34 -34.50 0.23
CA SER A 140 3.31 -34.91 -0.72
C SER A 140 3.87 -35.63 -1.96
N PRO A 141 3.04 -36.37 -2.70
CA PRO A 141 3.47 -37.00 -3.96
C PRO A 141 3.84 -36.00 -5.08
N VAL A 142 3.48 -34.72 -4.94
CA VAL A 142 3.76 -33.69 -5.95
C VAL A 142 5.10 -33.01 -5.65
N PRO A 143 6.05 -32.96 -6.59
CA PRO A 143 7.31 -32.25 -6.40
C PRO A 143 7.09 -30.79 -5.98
N THR A 144 7.69 -30.39 -4.87
CA THR A 144 7.40 -29.12 -4.22
C THR A 144 8.67 -28.27 -4.05
N VAL A 145 8.56 -26.99 -4.41
CA VAL A 145 9.58 -25.98 -4.11
C VAL A 145 9.05 -25.05 -3.02
N VAL A 146 9.74 -25.03 -1.88
CA VAL A 146 9.42 -24.12 -0.77
C VAL A 146 10.43 -22.99 -0.73
N LEU A 147 9.98 -21.76 -0.94
CA LEU A 147 10.78 -20.55 -0.75
C LEU A 147 10.57 -20.03 0.67
N ARG A 148 11.65 -19.90 1.45
CA ARG A 148 11.62 -19.42 2.83
C ARG A 148 12.17 -18.01 2.90
N ALA A 149 11.29 -17.03 3.15
CA ALA A 149 11.66 -15.63 3.25
C ALA A 149 11.50 -15.10 4.68
N ALA A 150 12.35 -14.15 5.07
CA ALA A 150 12.20 -13.39 6.31
C ALA A 150 11.13 -12.30 6.15
N VAL A 151 11.56 -11.04 6.17
CA VAL A 151 10.73 -9.86 5.99
C VAL A 151 10.75 -9.45 4.52
N VAL A 152 9.57 -9.43 3.90
CA VAL A 152 9.40 -8.93 2.54
C VAL A 152 9.15 -7.42 2.57
N ILE A 153 9.98 -6.66 1.85
CA ILE A 153 9.89 -5.20 1.76
C ILE A 153 9.18 -4.78 0.47
N GLY A 154 8.09 -4.03 0.63
CA GLY A 154 7.30 -3.47 -0.47
C GLY A 154 6.03 -2.82 0.08
N SER A 155 5.46 -1.87 -0.66
CA SER A 155 4.25 -1.16 -0.24
C SER A 155 3.09 -2.13 -0.07
N GLY A 156 2.40 -2.10 1.08
CA GLY A 156 1.32 -3.05 1.40
C GLY A 156 1.76 -4.34 2.10
N SER A 157 3.07 -4.60 2.21
CA SER A 157 3.56 -5.67 3.09
C SER A 157 3.33 -5.30 4.55
N ALA A 158 2.66 -6.16 5.33
CA ALA A 158 2.37 -5.91 6.74
C ALA A 158 3.63 -5.59 7.57
N SER A 159 4.73 -6.32 7.31
CA SER A 159 6.01 -6.10 8.00
C SER A 159 6.67 -4.77 7.61
N PHE A 160 6.57 -4.37 6.34
CA PHE A 160 7.08 -3.08 5.88
C PHE A 160 6.24 -1.91 6.42
N GLU A 161 4.92 -2.02 6.36
CA GLU A 161 4.03 -0.97 6.87
C GLU A 161 4.18 -0.82 8.39
N MET A 162 4.39 -1.92 9.13
CA MET A 162 4.71 -1.84 10.57
C MET A 162 6.04 -1.11 10.81
N LEU A 163 7.10 -1.45 10.08
CA LEU A 163 8.39 -0.75 10.15
C LEU A 163 8.25 0.74 9.86
N ARG A 164 7.54 1.09 8.79
CA ARG A 164 7.27 2.46 8.38
C ARG A 164 6.54 3.23 9.47
N HIS A 165 5.37 2.75 9.89
CA HIS A 165 4.51 3.45 10.84
C HIS A 165 5.23 3.70 12.16
N LEU A 166 5.93 2.70 12.70
CA LEU A 166 6.73 2.86 13.91
C LEU A 166 7.80 3.93 13.75
N THR A 167 8.52 3.92 12.63
CA THR A 167 9.61 4.87 12.36
C THR A 167 9.10 6.30 12.18
N GLU A 168 7.99 6.47 11.44
CA GLU A 168 7.40 7.77 11.16
C GLU A 168 6.75 8.38 12.40
N ARG A 169 6.10 7.55 13.24
CA ARG A 169 5.31 7.97 14.40
C ARG A 169 6.13 8.14 15.67
N LEU A 170 7.20 7.37 15.87
CA LEU A 170 7.96 7.37 17.12
C LEU A 170 9.38 7.93 16.92
N PRO A 171 9.62 9.24 17.17
CA PRO A 171 10.98 9.79 17.18
C PRO A 171 11.83 9.27 18.33
N ILE A 172 11.18 8.89 19.44
CA ILE A 172 11.76 8.22 20.59
C ILE A 172 10.97 6.92 20.80
N MET A 173 11.65 5.79 20.86
CA MET A 173 11.06 4.47 21.04
C MET A 173 11.62 3.81 22.29
N ILE A 174 10.75 3.29 23.14
CA ILE A 174 11.14 2.36 24.20
C ILE A 174 11.07 0.96 23.57
N THR A 175 12.23 0.35 23.38
CA THR A 175 12.35 -0.93 22.68
C THR A 175 12.84 -2.02 23.62
N PRO A 176 12.36 -3.25 23.48
CA PRO A 176 12.99 -4.42 24.09
C PRO A 176 14.31 -4.79 23.39
N LYS A 177 15.05 -5.71 24.00
CA LYS A 177 16.36 -6.18 23.49
C LYS A 177 16.29 -6.84 22.11
N TRP A 178 15.17 -7.47 21.75
CA TRP A 178 15.02 -8.17 20.47
C TRP A 178 15.00 -7.25 19.24
N VAL A 179 15.01 -5.92 19.41
CA VAL A 179 15.19 -5.00 18.28
C VAL A 179 16.59 -5.14 17.65
N ASP A 180 17.53 -5.73 18.39
CA ASP A 180 18.89 -6.05 17.97
C ASP A 180 18.99 -7.46 17.32
N SER A 181 17.88 -8.21 17.18
CA SER A 181 17.85 -9.49 16.46
C SER A 181 18.14 -9.28 14.98
N ARG A 182 18.98 -10.15 14.39
CA ARG A 182 19.40 -10.06 12.99
C ARG A 182 18.38 -10.71 12.06
N LEU A 183 18.15 -10.09 10.91
CA LEU A 183 17.33 -10.61 9.84
C LEU A 183 17.88 -10.18 8.48
N GLN A 184 17.44 -10.87 7.43
CA GLN A 184 17.83 -10.59 6.06
C GLN A 184 16.59 -10.25 5.22
N PRO A 185 16.17 -8.96 5.20
CA PRO A 185 15.00 -8.55 4.42
C PRO A 185 15.23 -8.77 2.92
N ILE A 186 14.15 -9.04 2.19
CA ILE A 186 14.16 -9.23 0.74
C ILE A 186 13.12 -8.32 0.09
N ALA A 187 13.43 -7.73 -1.07
CA ALA A 187 12.45 -6.93 -1.80
C ALA A 187 11.36 -7.80 -2.42
N ILE A 188 10.11 -7.32 -2.44
CA ILE A 188 9.00 -8.04 -3.09
C ILE A 188 9.29 -8.36 -4.57
N ARG A 189 10.06 -7.50 -5.26
CA ARG A 189 10.47 -7.74 -6.65
C ARG A 189 11.29 -9.01 -6.80
N ASP A 190 12.25 -9.22 -5.90
CA ASP A 190 13.10 -10.41 -5.92
C ASP A 190 12.32 -11.66 -5.54
N VAL A 191 11.41 -11.56 -4.54
CA VAL A 191 10.50 -12.66 -4.19
C VAL A 191 9.65 -13.11 -5.39
N LEU A 192 9.08 -12.16 -6.14
CA LEU A 192 8.24 -12.46 -7.29
C LEU A 192 9.04 -13.06 -8.45
N ARG A 193 10.28 -12.60 -8.66
CA ARG A 193 11.21 -13.21 -9.61
C ARG A 193 11.44 -14.68 -9.28
N TYR A 194 11.78 -15.00 -8.04
CA TYR A 194 11.93 -16.39 -7.60
C TYR A 194 10.65 -17.21 -7.81
N LEU A 195 9.49 -16.67 -7.46
CA LEU A 195 8.20 -17.37 -7.65
C LEU A 195 7.89 -17.63 -9.13
N VAL A 196 8.10 -16.67 -10.01
CA VAL A 196 7.90 -16.85 -11.45
C VAL A 196 8.87 -17.89 -12.00
N ASP A 197 10.16 -17.76 -11.67
CA ASP A 197 11.20 -18.63 -12.23
C ASP A 197 11.12 -20.08 -11.69
N CYS A 198 10.47 -20.31 -10.54
CA CYS A 198 10.11 -21.66 -10.06
C CYS A 198 9.33 -22.46 -11.11
N ALA A 199 8.59 -21.82 -12.02
CA ALA A 199 7.88 -22.49 -13.10
C ALA A 199 8.82 -23.22 -14.08
N THR A 200 10.08 -22.81 -14.14
CA THR A 200 11.10 -23.32 -15.07
C THR A 200 12.05 -24.34 -14.45
N MET A 201 11.98 -24.53 -13.13
CA MET A 201 12.85 -25.46 -12.41
C MET A 201 12.65 -26.92 -12.87
N PRO A 202 13.66 -27.81 -12.69
CA PRO A 202 13.56 -29.23 -13.03
C PRO A 202 12.38 -29.93 -12.35
N THR A 203 11.54 -30.64 -13.09
CA THR A 203 10.26 -31.19 -12.62
C THR A 203 10.35 -32.08 -11.38
N GLY A 204 11.45 -32.84 -11.22
CA GLY A 204 11.66 -33.71 -10.05
C GLY A 204 12.21 -33.01 -8.80
N LEU A 205 12.48 -31.69 -8.85
CA LEU A 205 13.05 -30.95 -7.72
C LEU A 205 12.02 -30.83 -6.58
N ASN A 206 12.34 -31.42 -5.42
CA ASN A 206 11.52 -31.41 -4.22
C ASN A 206 12.34 -30.98 -2.99
N ARG A 207 12.35 -29.70 -2.64
CA ARG A 207 13.10 -29.17 -1.47
C ARG A 207 12.70 -27.75 -1.09
N ALA A 208 13.16 -27.33 0.09
CA ALA A 208 13.12 -25.94 0.52
C ALA A 208 14.41 -25.18 0.15
N PHE A 209 14.28 -23.87 -0.01
CA PHE A 209 15.35 -22.91 -0.26
C PHE A 209 15.14 -21.66 0.60
N ASP A 210 16.22 -21.17 1.21
CA ASP A 210 16.21 -19.84 1.83
C ASP A 210 16.34 -18.74 0.77
N VAL A 211 15.55 -17.67 0.89
CA VAL A 211 15.63 -16.49 0.03
C VAL A 211 15.72 -15.22 0.88
N GLY A 212 16.77 -14.43 0.65
CA GLY A 212 17.06 -13.19 1.36
C GLY A 212 17.62 -12.13 0.42
N GLY A 213 17.48 -10.86 0.80
CA GLY A 213 18.14 -9.77 0.09
C GLY A 213 19.64 -9.68 0.45
N PRO A 214 20.36 -8.71 -0.12
CA PRO A 214 21.82 -8.62 0.05
C PRO A 214 22.23 -8.08 1.44
N ASP A 215 21.31 -7.46 2.18
CA ASP A 215 21.60 -6.82 3.46
C ASP A 215 21.17 -7.71 4.64
N VAL A 216 22.10 -8.02 5.56
CA VAL A 216 21.77 -8.56 6.89
C VAL A 216 21.74 -7.43 7.89
N LEU A 217 20.56 -7.17 8.48
CA LEU A 217 20.29 -6.01 9.32
C LEU A 217 19.61 -6.42 10.62
N THR A 218 19.64 -5.53 11.60
CA THR A 218 18.75 -5.56 12.76
C THR A 218 17.50 -4.72 12.50
N TYR A 219 16.41 -4.96 13.25
CA TYR A 219 15.23 -4.09 13.18
C TYR A 219 15.57 -2.63 13.50
N LYS A 220 16.51 -2.42 14.43
CA LYS A 220 17.06 -1.11 14.74
C LYS A 220 17.69 -0.46 13.52
N GLU A 221 18.57 -1.17 12.80
CA GLU A 221 19.20 -0.65 11.59
C GLU A 221 18.19 -0.37 10.49
N MET A 222 17.22 -1.26 10.27
CA MET A 222 16.14 -1.04 9.31
C MET A 222 15.36 0.25 9.60
N MET A 223 15.00 0.51 10.86
CA MET A 223 14.31 1.74 11.25
C MET A 223 15.19 2.99 11.07
N GLN A 224 16.50 2.90 11.33
CA GLN A 224 17.40 4.03 11.11
C GLN A 224 17.61 4.30 9.62
N ARG A 225 17.81 3.25 8.81
CA ARG A 225 17.97 3.32 7.36
C ARG A 225 16.69 3.86 6.71
N TYR A 226 15.51 3.37 7.10
CA TYR A 226 14.22 3.94 6.69
C TYR A 226 14.17 5.44 6.98
N ALA A 227 14.47 5.86 8.22
CA ALA A 227 14.44 7.27 8.60
C ALA A 227 15.37 8.13 7.73
N THR A 228 16.55 7.62 7.38
CA THR A 228 17.47 8.29 6.45
C THR A 228 16.87 8.42 5.05
N VAL A 229 16.33 7.34 4.47
CA VAL A 229 15.72 7.33 3.13
C VAL A 229 14.59 8.36 3.01
N VAL A 230 13.76 8.50 4.04
CA VAL A 230 12.63 9.48 4.02
C VAL A 230 13.00 10.88 4.54
N GLY A 231 14.26 11.10 4.94
CA GLY A 231 14.74 12.37 5.49
C GLY A 231 14.15 12.73 6.86
N LEU A 232 13.81 11.74 7.67
CA LEU A 232 13.46 11.92 9.07
C LEU A 232 14.73 12.02 9.94
N ARG A 233 14.62 12.71 11.08
CA ARG A 233 15.72 12.73 12.06
C ARG A 233 16.03 11.32 12.55
N LYS A 234 17.25 11.07 13.01
CA LYS A 234 17.64 9.82 13.66
C LYS A 234 16.66 9.44 14.79
N ARG A 235 16.18 8.20 14.80
CA ARG A 235 15.26 7.71 15.84
C ARG A 235 16.05 7.40 17.11
N ARG A 236 15.60 7.85 18.28
CA ARG A 236 16.25 7.51 19.55
C ARG A 236 15.58 6.27 20.15
N MET A 237 16.33 5.19 20.35
CA MET A 237 15.79 3.94 20.90
C MET A 237 16.36 3.70 22.29
N LEU A 238 15.50 3.70 23.30
CA LEU A 238 15.83 3.38 24.69
C LEU A 238 15.52 1.90 24.95
N ARG A 239 16.56 1.12 25.25
CA ARG A 239 16.43 -0.31 25.47
C ARG A 239 15.99 -0.61 26.91
N VAL A 240 14.94 -1.41 27.07
CA VAL A 240 14.46 -1.87 28.38
C VAL A 240 14.48 -3.41 28.48
N PRO A 241 14.84 -3.97 29.66
CA PRO A 241 15.05 -5.42 29.80
C PRO A 241 13.77 -6.25 29.80
N VAL A 242 12.61 -5.70 30.19
CA VAL A 242 11.36 -6.47 30.35
C VAL A 242 10.18 -5.78 29.67
N LEU A 243 10.13 -5.80 28.34
CA LEU A 243 8.90 -5.54 27.59
C LEU A 243 8.36 -6.87 27.05
N THR A 244 7.26 -7.36 27.62
CA THR A 244 6.63 -8.60 27.14
C THR A 244 6.08 -8.39 25.72
N PRO A 245 6.03 -9.43 24.87
CA PRO A 245 5.51 -9.28 23.51
C PRO A 245 4.03 -8.90 23.52
N ARG A 246 3.28 -9.36 24.54
CA ARG A 246 1.91 -8.95 24.80
C ARG A 246 1.80 -7.44 25.00
N LEU A 247 2.57 -6.83 25.90
CA LEU A 247 2.54 -5.38 26.12
C LEU A 247 3.00 -4.59 24.88
N SER A 248 4.00 -5.11 24.19
CA SER A 248 4.53 -4.53 22.95
C SER A 248 3.47 -4.51 21.84
N SER A 249 2.69 -5.59 21.68
CA SER A 249 1.65 -5.67 20.65
C SER A 249 0.48 -4.70 20.87
N HIS A 250 0.11 -4.41 22.12
CA HIS A 250 -0.90 -3.39 22.44
C HIS A 250 -0.39 -1.99 22.11
N TRP A 251 0.87 -1.71 22.44
CA TRP A 251 1.52 -0.44 22.10
C TRP A 251 1.64 -0.24 20.59
N VAL A 252 2.00 -1.31 19.86
CA VAL A 252 2.05 -1.29 18.39
C VAL A 252 0.65 -0.98 17.84
N GLY A 253 -0.41 -1.65 18.30
CA GLY A 253 -1.79 -1.37 17.85
C GLY A 253 -2.29 0.06 18.12
N LEU A 254 -1.75 0.76 19.11
CA LEU A 254 -2.05 2.18 19.35
C LEU A 254 -1.34 3.10 18.35
N VAL A 255 -0.15 2.69 17.90
CA VAL A 255 0.75 3.51 17.10
C VAL A 255 0.67 3.15 15.62
N THR A 256 0.21 1.99 15.21
CA THR A 256 0.06 1.64 13.79
C THR A 256 -1.40 1.28 13.46
N PRO A 257 -1.91 1.66 12.27
CA PRO A 257 -3.21 1.22 11.79
C PRO A 257 -3.22 -0.28 11.41
N VAL A 258 -2.08 -0.98 11.45
CA VAL A 258 -2.01 -2.42 11.21
C VAL A 258 -2.86 -3.16 12.27
N PRO A 259 -3.82 -4.01 11.87
CA PRO A 259 -4.68 -4.75 12.79
C PRO A 259 -3.89 -5.52 13.85
N SER A 260 -4.38 -5.53 15.10
CA SER A 260 -3.72 -6.20 16.23
C SER A 260 -3.51 -7.70 16.01
N GLY A 261 -4.41 -8.35 15.26
CA GLY A 261 -4.30 -9.74 14.83
C GLY A 261 -3.10 -10.03 13.91
N LEU A 262 -2.64 -9.03 13.15
CA LEU A 262 -1.41 -9.10 12.35
C LEU A 262 -0.17 -8.67 13.15
N ALA A 263 -0.32 -7.62 13.97
CA ALA A 263 0.79 -7.04 14.72
C ALA A 263 1.39 -8.02 15.74
N LYS A 264 0.56 -8.79 16.46
CA LYS A 264 1.03 -9.70 17.51
C LYS A 264 1.93 -10.84 16.97
N PRO A 265 1.52 -11.63 15.96
CA PRO A 265 2.39 -12.65 15.37
C PRO A 265 3.70 -12.08 14.81
N LEU A 266 3.65 -10.89 14.19
CA LEU A 266 4.85 -10.23 13.68
C LEU A 266 5.81 -9.85 14.82
N VAL A 267 5.31 -9.23 15.89
CA VAL A 267 6.13 -8.87 17.07
C VAL A 267 6.68 -10.11 17.79
N GLU A 268 5.97 -11.24 17.78
CA GLU A 268 6.48 -12.51 18.30
C GLU A 268 7.61 -13.05 17.42
N SER A 269 7.45 -13.01 16.09
CA SER A 269 8.48 -13.46 15.13
C SER A 269 9.76 -12.61 15.15
N VAL A 270 9.65 -11.32 15.48
CA VAL A 270 10.78 -10.36 15.57
C VAL A 270 11.87 -10.82 16.56
N ARG A 271 11.54 -11.69 17.52
CA ARG A 271 12.51 -12.21 18.51
C ARG A 271 13.58 -13.10 17.91
N HIS A 272 13.26 -13.75 16.79
CA HIS A 272 14.06 -14.81 16.20
C HIS A 272 15.03 -14.28 15.16
N THR A 273 16.24 -14.84 15.13
CA THR A 273 17.19 -14.54 14.05
C THR A 273 16.66 -15.13 12.75
N SER A 274 16.54 -14.32 11.69
CA SER A 274 15.96 -14.74 10.41
C SER A 274 16.90 -14.37 9.26
N VAL A 275 18.05 -15.05 9.21
CA VAL A 275 19.11 -14.88 8.20
C VAL A 275 19.20 -16.17 7.39
N THR A 276 19.44 -16.07 6.08
CA THR A 276 19.52 -17.25 5.24
C THR A 276 20.72 -18.12 5.64
N SER A 277 20.52 -19.43 5.62
CA SER A 277 21.57 -20.42 5.89
C SER A 277 22.27 -20.91 4.61
N GLU A 278 21.61 -20.75 3.47
CA GLU A 278 22.04 -21.19 2.14
C GLU A 278 21.68 -20.14 1.07
N HIS A 279 22.22 -20.32 -0.14
CA HIS A 279 21.87 -19.53 -1.35
C HIS A 279 22.01 -20.36 -2.63
N ASP A 280 21.91 -21.69 -2.53
CA ASP A 280 22.04 -22.61 -3.67
C ASP A 280 20.81 -22.64 -4.59
N ILE A 281 19.76 -21.87 -4.26
CA ILE A 281 18.69 -21.54 -5.22
C ILE A 281 19.22 -20.86 -6.48
N ALA A 282 20.36 -20.15 -6.38
CA ALA A 282 21.00 -19.47 -7.50
C ALA A 282 21.44 -20.43 -8.62
N ASP A 283 21.61 -21.73 -8.33
CA ASP A 283 21.91 -22.74 -9.35
C ASP A 283 20.72 -23.01 -10.29
N TYR A 284 19.50 -22.69 -9.83
CA TYR A 284 18.25 -22.89 -10.56
C TYR A 284 17.63 -21.57 -11.03
N VAL A 285 17.73 -20.54 -10.20
CA VAL A 285 17.24 -19.18 -10.47
C VAL A 285 18.38 -18.20 -10.16
N PRO A 286 19.30 -17.98 -11.12
CA PRO A 286 20.46 -17.12 -10.92
C PRO A 286 20.05 -15.71 -10.55
N ASP A 287 20.83 -15.04 -9.70
CA ASP A 287 20.60 -13.64 -9.36
C ASP A 287 20.64 -12.72 -10.58
N PRO A 288 19.96 -11.54 -10.53
CA PRO A 288 20.01 -10.58 -11.62
C PRO A 288 21.47 -10.14 -11.83
N PRO A 289 21.89 -9.81 -13.07
CA PRO A 289 23.23 -9.29 -13.31
C PRO A 289 23.60 -8.06 -12.46
N GLU A 290 22.60 -7.22 -12.16
CA GLU A 290 22.71 -6.04 -11.30
C GLU A 290 22.70 -6.36 -9.79
N GLY A 291 22.50 -7.62 -9.42
CA GLY A 291 22.31 -8.09 -8.05
C GLY A 291 20.89 -7.91 -7.52
N LEU A 292 20.62 -8.54 -6.38
CA LEU A 292 19.35 -8.40 -5.66
C LEU A 292 19.15 -6.96 -5.14
N VAL A 293 17.89 -6.56 -4.97
CA VAL A 293 17.56 -5.20 -4.54
C VAL A 293 17.87 -5.03 -3.04
N GLY A 294 18.83 -4.16 -2.74
CA GLY A 294 19.17 -3.79 -1.36
C GLY A 294 18.05 -3.08 -0.59
N PHE A 295 18.15 -3.09 0.73
CA PHE A 295 17.13 -2.58 1.65
C PHE A 295 16.76 -1.13 1.36
N ASP A 296 17.72 -0.20 1.27
CA ASP A 296 17.41 1.22 1.04
C ASP A 296 16.64 1.42 -0.27
N ARG A 297 17.09 0.75 -1.33
CA ARG A 297 16.44 0.80 -2.64
C ARG A 297 15.04 0.19 -2.58
N SER A 298 14.85 -0.91 -1.85
CA SER A 298 13.53 -1.51 -1.66
C SER A 298 12.56 -0.57 -0.96
N VAL A 299 13.03 0.22 0.02
CA VAL A 299 12.23 1.27 0.69
C VAL A 299 11.90 2.40 -0.29
N GLU A 300 12.86 2.92 -1.04
CA GLU A 300 12.61 3.96 -2.06
C GLU A 300 11.54 3.51 -3.07
N LEU A 301 11.66 2.28 -3.56
CA LEU A 301 10.73 1.70 -4.52
C LEU A 301 9.33 1.53 -3.94
N ALA A 302 9.24 1.10 -2.67
CA ALA A 302 7.97 0.99 -1.96
C ALA A 302 7.28 2.36 -1.77
N LEU A 303 8.06 3.43 -1.60
CA LEU A 303 7.54 4.79 -1.41
C LEU A 303 7.30 5.56 -2.73
N SER A 304 7.89 5.11 -3.83
CA SER A 304 7.92 5.83 -5.11
C SER A 304 6.55 6.23 -5.67
N ARG A 305 5.51 5.41 -5.40
CA ARG A 305 4.13 5.71 -5.83
C ARG A 305 3.30 6.50 -4.84
N ILE A 306 3.64 6.53 -3.55
CA ILE A 306 3.01 7.48 -2.61
C ILE A 306 3.33 8.91 -3.06
N GLN A 307 4.50 9.11 -3.67
CA GLN A 307 4.89 10.40 -4.27
C GLN A 307 4.27 10.64 -5.66
N SER A 308 3.99 9.59 -6.45
CA SER A 308 3.47 9.74 -7.83
C SER A 308 1.94 9.69 -7.95
N LEU A 309 1.23 9.00 -7.05
CA LEU A 309 -0.21 9.20 -6.81
C LEU A 309 -0.49 10.63 -6.30
N GLN A 310 0.57 11.38 -5.99
CA GLN A 310 0.52 12.77 -5.58
C GLN A 310 1.09 13.75 -6.61
N VAL A 311 1.71 13.30 -7.72
CA VAL A 311 2.22 14.17 -8.81
C VAL A 311 2.46 13.37 -10.11
N PRO A 312 1.68 13.53 -11.20
CA PRO A 312 2.06 13.09 -12.54
C PRO A 312 2.66 14.25 -13.35
N THR A 313 3.81 14.82 -12.94
CA THR A 313 4.42 15.95 -13.69
C THR A 313 5.94 15.86 -13.93
N ARG A 314 6.60 14.72 -13.66
CA ARG A 314 8.00 14.53 -14.06
C ARG A 314 8.19 13.32 -14.96
N TRP A 315 8.35 13.61 -16.24
CA TRP A 315 8.77 12.68 -17.30
C TRP A 315 10.08 11.93 -16.99
N SER A 316 10.89 12.43 -16.03
CA SER A 316 12.15 11.82 -15.60
C SER A 316 12.03 10.81 -14.46
N SER A 317 10.85 10.59 -13.89
CA SER A 317 10.62 9.68 -12.75
C SER A 317 9.76 8.47 -13.16
N ALA A 318 9.96 7.94 -14.36
CA ALA A 318 9.23 6.78 -14.85
C ALA A 318 9.67 5.51 -14.10
N SER A 319 9.11 5.25 -12.92
CA SER A 319 8.90 3.86 -12.55
C SER A 319 7.89 3.29 -13.55
N THR A 320 8.17 2.11 -14.10
CA THR A 320 7.25 1.44 -15.02
C THR A 320 5.89 1.29 -14.34
N ALA A 321 4.83 1.79 -14.99
CA ALA A 321 3.47 1.58 -14.52
C ALA A 321 3.26 0.06 -14.36
N GLY A 322 2.81 -0.36 -13.17
CA GLY A 322 2.64 -1.77 -12.82
C GLY A 322 3.83 -2.43 -12.12
N ALA A 323 4.91 -1.71 -11.80
CA ALA A 323 6.05 -2.34 -11.12
C ALA A 323 5.66 -2.96 -9.76
N PRO A 324 6.18 -4.16 -9.39
CA PRO A 324 5.62 -4.94 -8.27
C PRO A 324 5.76 -4.32 -6.87
N SER A 325 6.70 -3.39 -6.69
CA SER A 325 6.91 -2.69 -5.42
C SER A 325 5.91 -1.56 -5.16
N ASN A 326 5.10 -1.22 -6.16
CA ASN A 326 4.18 -0.11 -6.09
C ASN A 326 2.92 -0.48 -5.27
N PRO A 327 2.27 0.49 -4.61
CA PRO A 327 0.90 0.35 -4.10
C PRO A 327 -0.04 -0.09 -5.22
N LEU A 328 -0.94 -1.00 -4.88
CA LEU A 328 -2.04 -1.49 -5.70
C LEU A 328 -3.38 -1.04 -5.08
N PRO A 329 -4.44 -0.82 -5.89
CA PRO A 329 -5.79 -0.55 -5.36
C PRO A 329 -6.31 -1.64 -4.41
N SER A 330 -5.80 -2.87 -4.57
CA SER A 330 -6.12 -4.03 -3.72
C SER A 330 -5.31 -4.10 -2.43
N ASP A 331 -4.32 -3.22 -2.23
CA ASP A 331 -3.57 -3.22 -0.99
C ASP A 331 -4.49 -2.81 0.18
N PRO A 332 -4.26 -3.34 1.40
CA PRO A 332 -5.11 -3.00 2.54
C PRO A 332 -5.10 -1.50 2.86
N ASP A 333 -6.18 -0.94 3.41
CA ASP A 333 -6.29 0.50 3.73
C ASP A 333 -5.20 1.05 4.67
N TRP A 334 -4.49 0.17 5.40
CA TRP A 334 -3.34 0.53 6.24
C TRP A 334 -2.01 0.63 5.47
N ALA A 335 -2.02 0.24 4.18
CA ALA A 335 -0.94 0.42 3.23
C ALA A 335 -0.96 1.84 2.66
N GLY A 336 0.21 2.47 2.55
CA GLY A 336 0.31 3.87 2.15
C GLY A 336 0.33 4.84 3.33
N GLY A 337 0.95 6.01 3.12
CA GLY A 337 1.14 7.04 4.13
C GLY A 337 -0.14 7.42 4.88
N ASP A 338 -0.02 8.03 6.06
CA ASP A 338 -1.20 8.63 6.69
C ASP A 338 -1.75 9.69 5.73
N LEU A 339 -2.96 9.53 5.23
CA LEU A 339 -3.65 10.55 4.45
C LEU A 339 -4.85 10.99 5.27
N TYR A 340 -4.79 12.19 5.83
CA TYR A 340 -5.96 12.76 6.48
C TYR A 340 -6.84 13.40 5.43
N VAL A 341 -8.13 13.09 5.50
CA VAL A 341 -9.15 13.55 4.58
C VAL A 341 -10.23 14.26 5.39
N ASP A 342 -10.56 15.49 4.98
CA ASP A 342 -11.80 16.15 5.37
C ASP A 342 -12.64 16.28 4.10
N GLU A 343 -13.68 15.45 4.02
CA GLU A 343 -14.58 15.36 2.87
C GLU A 343 -15.94 15.91 3.23
N ARG A 344 -16.48 16.74 2.33
CA ARG A 344 -17.78 17.38 2.48
C ARG A 344 -18.48 17.39 1.14
N SER A 345 -19.78 17.16 1.17
CA SER A 345 -20.65 17.25 0.02
C SER A 345 -21.85 18.14 0.34
N ARG A 346 -22.35 18.83 -0.68
CA ARG A 346 -23.55 19.66 -0.57
C ARG A 346 -24.31 19.64 -1.89
N GLU A 347 -25.62 19.42 -1.84
CA GLU A 347 -26.50 19.63 -2.98
C GLU A 347 -26.60 21.12 -3.30
N VAL A 348 -26.59 21.45 -4.60
CA VAL A 348 -26.63 22.83 -5.09
C VAL A 348 -27.79 22.95 -6.06
N ASP A 349 -28.68 23.91 -5.82
CA ASP A 349 -29.83 24.19 -6.69
C ASP A 349 -29.42 25.08 -7.89
N ALA A 350 -28.47 24.58 -8.68
CA ALA A 350 -27.94 25.24 -9.86
C ALA A 350 -27.45 24.21 -10.88
N PRO A 351 -27.44 24.52 -12.19
CA PRO A 351 -26.85 23.63 -13.18
C PRO A 351 -25.34 23.39 -12.91
N PRO A 352 -24.79 22.20 -13.25
CA PRO A 352 -23.37 21.89 -13.03
C PRO A 352 -22.42 22.94 -13.65
N ALA A 353 -22.76 23.47 -14.83
CA ALA A 353 -21.97 24.50 -15.49
C ALA A 353 -21.91 25.83 -14.71
N ALA A 354 -22.98 26.19 -13.99
CA ALA A 354 -23.00 27.39 -13.16
C ALA A 354 -22.12 27.21 -11.91
N LEU A 355 -22.18 26.03 -11.29
CA LEU A 355 -21.30 25.67 -10.18
C LEU A 355 -19.82 25.63 -10.60
N TRP A 356 -19.52 25.04 -11.75
CA TRP A 356 -18.15 24.96 -12.27
C TRP A 356 -17.53 26.34 -12.50
N ARG A 357 -18.29 27.29 -13.07
CA ARG A 357 -17.83 28.69 -13.23
C ARG A 357 -17.43 29.36 -11.91
N VAL A 358 -18.12 29.04 -10.82
CA VAL A 358 -17.76 29.54 -9.49
C VAL A 358 -16.46 28.88 -9.01
N VAL A 359 -16.29 27.58 -9.25
CA VAL A 359 -15.09 26.82 -8.87
C VAL A 359 -13.85 27.32 -9.63
N GLU A 360 -13.94 27.52 -10.94
CA GLU A 360 -12.87 28.14 -11.76
C GLU A 360 -12.54 29.58 -11.30
N GLY A 361 -13.55 30.28 -10.79
CA GLY A 361 -13.43 31.63 -10.28
C GLY A 361 -12.74 31.77 -8.92
N ILE A 362 -12.41 30.68 -8.23
CA ILE A 362 -11.80 30.71 -6.88
C ILE A 362 -10.40 31.34 -6.91
N GLY A 363 -10.12 32.20 -5.93
CA GLY A 363 -8.85 32.91 -5.77
C GLY A 363 -8.84 34.30 -6.43
N GLY A 364 -7.70 35.01 -6.35
CA GLY A 364 -7.57 36.35 -6.91
C GLY A 364 -8.56 37.36 -6.31
N GLU A 365 -9.23 38.16 -7.15
CA GLU A 365 -10.19 39.20 -6.71
C GLU A 365 -11.51 38.63 -6.14
N ASN A 366 -11.85 37.37 -6.47
CA ASN A 366 -13.04 36.69 -5.97
C ASN A 366 -12.80 36.03 -4.60
N GLY A 367 -11.53 35.82 -4.22
CA GLY A 367 -11.15 35.19 -2.95
C GLY A 367 -11.54 33.71 -2.86
N TRP A 368 -11.49 33.16 -1.64
CA TRP A 368 -11.66 31.72 -1.37
C TRP A 368 -13.07 31.34 -0.89
N TYR A 369 -14.04 32.25 -1.03
CA TYR A 369 -15.42 32.06 -0.55
C TYR A 369 -15.50 31.63 0.93
N SER A 370 -14.46 31.90 1.71
CA SER A 370 -14.30 31.48 3.11
C SER A 370 -13.46 32.49 3.90
N PHE A 371 -13.61 32.45 5.22
CA PHE A 371 -13.14 33.44 6.22
C PHE A 371 -11.87 34.23 5.81
N PRO A 372 -12.00 35.45 5.23
CA PRO A 372 -10.89 36.17 4.60
C PRO A 372 -9.73 36.50 5.55
N LEU A 373 -10.03 36.67 6.84
CA LEU A 373 -9.03 36.95 7.88
C LEU A 373 -8.12 35.74 8.16
N ALA A 374 -8.65 34.51 8.14
CA ALA A 374 -7.86 33.29 8.37
C ALA A 374 -6.83 33.09 7.27
N TRP A 375 -7.23 33.31 6.02
CA TRP A 375 -6.33 33.23 4.87
C TRP A 375 -5.26 34.31 4.88
N ARG A 376 -5.61 35.55 5.29
CA ARG A 376 -4.65 36.66 5.49
C ARG A 376 -3.61 36.35 6.56
N VAL A 377 -4.06 35.86 7.71
CA VAL A 377 -3.16 35.45 8.82
C VAL A 377 -2.27 34.29 8.38
N ARG A 378 -2.83 33.30 7.67
CA ARG A 378 -2.06 32.15 7.18
C ARG A 378 -1.01 32.56 6.16
N GLY A 379 -1.36 33.42 5.20
CA GLY A 379 -0.43 33.96 4.20
C GLY A 379 0.69 34.78 4.81
N TRP A 380 0.41 35.52 5.89
CA TRP A 380 1.43 36.24 6.65
C TRP A 380 2.39 35.30 7.40
N LEU A 381 1.86 34.27 8.07
CA LEU A 381 2.67 33.23 8.74
C LEU A 381 3.55 32.44 7.77
N ASP A 382 3.05 32.15 6.57
CA ASP A 382 3.82 31.48 5.52
C ASP A 382 5.00 32.36 5.06
N ARG A 383 4.74 33.66 4.83
CA ARG A 383 5.78 34.63 4.45
C ARG A 383 6.86 34.76 5.51
N LEU A 384 6.50 34.84 6.79
CA LEU A 384 7.45 34.85 7.91
C LEU A 384 8.28 33.56 7.98
N SER A 385 7.69 32.43 7.58
CA SER A 385 8.36 31.14 7.53
C SER A 385 9.20 30.96 6.26
N GLY A 386 9.30 31.96 5.37
CA GLY A 386 10.04 31.91 4.11
C GLY A 386 9.30 31.24 2.94
N GLY A 387 7.97 31.13 3.02
CA GLY A 387 7.09 30.67 1.95
C GLY A 387 6.59 31.82 1.05
N PRO A 388 5.88 31.50 -0.04
CA PRO A 388 5.46 32.47 -1.06
C PRO A 388 4.43 33.52 -0.57
N GLY A 389 3.62 33.22 0.44
CA GLY A 389 2.54 34.11 0.92
C GLY A 389 1.38 34.33 -0.09
N LEU A 390 0.51 35.31 0.16
CA LEU A 390 -0.72 35.60 -0.59
C LEU A 390 -0.55 36.41 -1.89
N ARG A 391 0.64 36.43 -2.52
CA ARG A 391 0.86 37.27 -3.71
C ARG A 391 1.66 36.57 -4.80
N ARG A 392 0.94 35.80 -5.61
CA ARG A 392 1.25 35.53 -7.02
C ARG A 392 -0.05 35.65 -7.82
N GLY A 393 -0.08 36.56 -8.79
CA GLY A 393 -1.24 36.77 -9.65
C GLY A 393 -1.42 35.64 -10.66
N ARG A 394 -2.67 35.42 -11.08
CA ARG A 394 -3.09 34.46 -12.11
C ARG A 394 -2.94 35.03 -13.53
N ARG A 395 -2.89 34.16 -14.54
CA ARG A 395 -2.82 34.54 -15.96
C ARG A 395 -4.17 34.99 -16.51
N ASP A 396 -5.25 34.27 -16.18
CA ASP A 396 -6.63 34.64 -16.53
C ASP A 396 -7.54 34.62 -15.29
N PRO A 397 -8.47 35.57 -15.12
CA PRO A 397 -9.44 35.57 -14.04
C PRO A 397 -10.54 34.51 -14.06
N ARG A 398 -10.73 33.82 -15.19
CA ARG A 398 -11.93 33.01 -15.47
C ARG A 398 -11.62 31.61 -15.99
N ASP A 399 -10.36 31.31 -16.26
CA ASP A 399 -9.90 30.03 -16.80
C ASP A 399 -8.69 29.54 -16.00
N LEU A 400 -8.68 28.26 -15.62
CA LEU A 400 -7.64 27.64 -14.81
C LEU A 400 -6.96 26.52 -15.60
N VAL A 401 -5.67 26.70 -15.89
CA VAL A 401 -4.87 25.69 -16.57
C VAL A 401 -3.92 25.02 -15.59
N VAL A 402 -3.63 23.74 -15.81
CA VAL A 402 -2.61 23.00 -15.06
C VAL A 402 -1.30 23.79 -15.01
N GLY A 403 -0.79 24.00 -13.79
CA GLY A 403 0.41 24.79 -13.51
C GLY A 403 0.15 26.22 -13.03
N ASP A 404 -1.06 26.76 -13.16
CA ASP A 404 -1.43 28.09 -12.67
C ASP A 404 -1.26 28.20 -11.14
N VAL A 405 -0.97 29.42 -10.68
CA VAL A 405 -0.76 29.71 -9.26
C VAL A 405 -1.93 30.52 -8.72
N LEU A 406 -2.55 29.99 -7.66
CA LEU A 406 -3.66 30.57 -6.92
C LEU A 406 -3.20 30.88 -5.50
N ASP A 407 -2.71 32.10 -5.29
CA ASP A 407 -2.06 32.53 -4.04
C ASP A 407 -0.86 31.65 -3.66
N PHE A 408 -1.05 30.71 -2.74
CA PHE A 408 -0.08 29.72 -2.28
C PHE A 408 -0.46 28.29 -2.70
N TRP A 409 -1.37 28.15 -3.64
CA TRP A 409 -1.75 26.90 -4.27
C TRP A 409 -1.28 26.86 -5.72
N ARG A 410 -1.04 25.65 -6.23
CA ARG A 410 -0.78 25.40 -7.64
C ARG A 410 -1.85 24.47 -8.19
N VAL A 411 -2.41 24.80 -9.36
CA VAL A 411 -3.29 23.90 -10.10
C VAL A 411 -2.45 22.71 -10.56
N GLU A 412 -2.82 21.53 -10.07
CA GLU A 412 -2.14 20.27 -10.39
C GLU A 412 -2.93 19.46 -11.42
N GLU A 413 -4.27 19.54 -11.36
CA GLU A 413 -5.18 18.88 -12.29
C GLU A 413 -6.44 19.74 -12.45
N ALA A 414 -6.94 19.81 -13.68
CA ALA A 414 -8.21 20.43 -14.03
C ALA A 414 -8.84 19.57 -15.13
N ASP A 415 -9.99 18.96 -14.84
CA ASP A 415 -10.84 18.25 -15.80
C ASP A 415 -12.03 19.13 -16.12
N ASP A 416 -12.18 19.51 -17.39
CA ASP A 416 -13.15 20.49 -17.88
C ASP A 416 -14.56 20.17 -17.37
N GLY A 417 -15.06 21.02 -16.46
CA GLY A 417 -16.42 20.92 -15.93
C GLY A 417 -16.61 19.95 -14.76
N ARG A 418 -15.58 19.25 -14.30
CA ARG A 418 -15.72 18.13 -13.34
C ARG A 418 -14.86 18.26 -12.10
N MET A 419 -13.54 18.44 -12.24
CA MET A 419 -12.62 18.32 -11.10
C MET A 419 -11.49 19.34 -11.15
N LEU A 420 -11.22 20.02 -10.04
CA LEU A 420 -10.08 20.89 -9.84
C LEU A 420 -9.26 20.42 -8.63
N ARG A 421 -7.97 20.12 -8.83
CA ARG A 421 -7.04 19.75 -7.76
C ARG A 421 -5.95 20.81 -7.59
N LEU A 422 -5.84 21.30 -6.37
CA LEU A 422 -4.90 22.34 -5.97
C LEU A 422 -3.89 21.79 -4.98
N ARG A 423 -2.59 21.99 -5.21
CA ARG A 423 -1.51 21.62 -4.28
C ARG A 423 -0.99 22.82 -3.50
N ALA A 424 -0.87 22.69 -2.19
CA ALA A 424 -0.29 23.74 -1.35
C ALA A 424 1.22 23.88 -1.61
N GLU A 425 1.69 25.11 -1.84
CA GLU A 425 3.11 25.48 -1.94
C GLU A 425 3.66 26.13 -0.66
N MET A 426 2.78 26.40 0.31
CA MET A 426 3.18 26.94 1.61
C MET A 426 4.06 25.97 2.40
N ARG A 427 4.91 26.50 3.28
CA ARG A 427 5.71 25.68 4.19
C ARG A 427 4.83 25.03 5.23
N LEU A 428 4.67 23.71 5.11
CA LEU A 428 3.90 22.85 6.01
C LEU A 428 4.75 21.68 6.48
N PRO A 429 4.52 21.15 7.69
CA PRO A 429 5.12 19.90 8.14
C PRO A 429 4.44 18.69 7.48
N GLY A 430 4.24 18.72 6.16
CA GLY A 430 3.46 17.77 5.37
C GLY A 430 3.17 18.32 3.98
N LEU A 431 2.43 17.56 3.18
CA LEU A 431 1.91 17.99 1.89
C LEU A 431 0.39 18.12 1.98
N ALA A 432 -0.20 19.08 1.29
CA ALA A 432 -1.64 19.34 1.35
C ALA A 432 -2.22 19.56 -0.04
N TRP A 433 -3.42 19.04 -0.27
CA TRP A 433 -4.21 19.26 -1.47
C TRP A 433 -5.63 19.69 -1.10
N LEU A 434 -6.26 20.41 -2.02
CA LEU A 434 -7.68 20.70 -2.00
C LEU A 434 -8.26 20.25 -3.35
N GLU A 435 -9.23 19.36 -3.31
CA GLU A 435 -9.97 18.90 -4.46
C GLU A 435 -11.39 19.46 -4.40
N LEU A 436 -11.85 19.97 -5.53
CA LEU A 436 -13.18 20.52 -5.73
C LEU A 436 -13.79 19.80 -6.93
N GLU A 437 -14.92 19.15 -6.74
CA GLU A 437 -15.56 18.33 -7.77
C GLU A 437 -17.04 18.69 -7.90
N VAL A 438 -17.52 18.66 -9.14
CA VAL A 438 -18.92 18.88 -9.52
C VAL A 438 -19.49 17.56 -10.02
N GLY A 439 -20.45 17.01 -9.27
CA GLY A 439 -21.13 15.76 -9.59
C GLY A 439 -22.64 15.94 -9.77
N SER A 440 -23.32 14.82 -9.96
CA SER A 440 -24.79 14.74 -10.01
C SER A 440 -25.28 13.52 -9.23
N THR A 441 -26.37 13.65 -8.47
CA THR A 441 -27.03 12.51 -7.81
C THR A 441 -27.83 11.68 -8.81
N ASP A 442 -28.24 10.47 -8.42
CA ASP A 442 -29.11 9.59 -9.22
C ASP A 442 -30.47 10.25 -9.57
N GLY A 443 -30.86 11.31 -8.84
CA GLY A 443 -32.04 12.13 -9.11
C GLY A 443 -31.81 13.32 -10.05
N GLY A 444 -30.60 13.51 -10.57
CA GLY A 444 -30.24 14.61 -11.48
C GLY A 444 -29.89 15.93 -10.78
N THR A 445 -29.80 15.95 -9.45
CA THR A 445 -29.43 17.15 -8.69
C THR A 445 -27.92 17.36 -8.71
N THR A 446 -27.46 18.60 -8.92
CA THR A 446 -26.03 18.95 -8.89
C THR A 446 -25.47 18.84 -7.47
N THR A 447 -24.29 18.24 -7.34
CA THR A 447 -23.59 18.10 -6.05
C THR A 447 -22.22 18.75 -6.11
N PHE A 448 -21.88 19.52 -5.08
CA PHE A 448 -20.54 20.04 -4.86
C PHE A 448 -19.78 19.19 -3.84
N HIS A 449 -18.71 18.54 -4.29
CA HIS A 449 -17.80 17.76 -3.46
C HIS A 449 -16.54 18.55 -3.18
N GLN A 450 -16.13 18.60 -1.91
CA GLN A 450 -14.92 19.27 -1.46
C GLN A 450 -14.12 18.33 -0.57
N ARG A 451 -12.86 18.10 -0.93
CA ARG A 451 -11.95 17.21 -0.19
C ARG A 451 -10.65 17.94 0.12
N ALA A 452 -10.37 18.13 1.41
CA ALA A 452 -9.06 18.59 1.86
C ALA A 452 -8.21 17.37 2.25
N LEU A 453 -7.11 17.16 1.53
CA LEU A 453 -6.20 16.04 1.72
C LEU A 453 -4.91 16.55 2.36
N PHE A 454 -4.43 15.86 3.40
CA PHE A 454 -3.16 16.19 4.03
C PHE A 454 -2.34 14.96 4.35
N HIS A 455 -1.13 14.94 3.82
CA HIS A 455 -0.14 13.91 4.08
C HIS A 455 0.89 14.44 5.10
N PRO A 456 0.83 14.03 6.38
CA PRO A 456 1.67 14.56 7.45
C PRO A 456 3.10 14.04 7.34
N ARG A 457 4.08 14.92 7.55
CA ARG A 457 5.49 14.53 7.68
C ARG A 457 5.84 14.31 9.15
N GLY A 458 5.88 13.05 9.57
CA GLY A 458 6.22 12.66 10.94
C GLY A 458 5.24 13.20 11.99
N VAL A 459 5.68 13.31 13.25
CA VAL A 459 4.83 13.75 14.37
C VAL A 459 4.37 15.21 14.23
N LEU A 460 5.24 16.11 13.76
CA LEU A 460 4.90 17.52 13.60
C LEU A 460 3.78 17.72 12.58
N GLY A 461 3.75 16.93 11.50
CA GLY A 461 2.66 16.94 10.54
C GLY A 461 1.33 16.56 11.16
N ARG A 462 1.31 15.49 11.95
CA ARG A 462 0.08 15.03 12.62
C ARG A 462 -0.45 16.04 13.63
N LEU A 463 0.44 16.61 14.45
CA LEU A 463 0.08 17.67 15.38
C LEU A 463 -0.46 18.91 14.65
N TYR A 464 0.11 19.24 13.49
CA TYR A 464 -0.37 20.33 12.66
C TYR A 464 -1.79 20.06 12.13
N TRP A 465 -2.06 18.87 11.59
CA TRP A 465 -3.41 18.53 11.14
C TRP A 465 -4.43 18.69 12.27
N TRP A 466 -4.18 18.07 13.42
CA TRP A 466 -5.12 18.09 14.54
C TRP A 466 -5.26 19.47 15.20
N SER A 467 -4.25 20.34 15.12
CA SER A 467 -4.38 21.71 15.63
C SER A 467 -5.23 22.60 14.72
N VAL A 468 -5.26 22.31 13.41
CA VAL A 468 -6.04 23.07 12.42
C VAL A 468 -7.43 22.45 12.16
N TYR A 469 -7.62 21.15 12.42
CA TYR A 469 -8.86 20.41 12.21
C TYR A 469 -10.12 21.09 12.79
N PRO A 470 -10.14 21.64 14.02
CA PRO A 470 -11.31 22.35 14.53
C PRO A 470 -11.73 23.56 13.68
N PHE A 471 -10.78 24.20 13.00
CA PHE A 471 -11.04 25.35 12.14
C PHE A 471 -11.53 24.94 10.73
N HIS A 472 -11.30 23.69 10.31
CA HIS A 472 -11.78 23.20 9.03
C HIS A 472 -13.31 23.30 8.91
N GLY A 473 -14.04 23.01 10.00
CA GLY A 473 -15.49 23.18 10.08
C GLY A 473 -15.94 24.57 9.64
N ILE A 474 -15.23 25.60 10.11
CA ILE A 474 -15.52 27.00 9.84
C ILE A 474 -15.07 27.38 8.42
N VAL A 475 -13.84 27.04 8.03
CA VAL A 475 -13.25 27.45 6.75
C VAL A 475 -13.91 26.71 5.58
N PHE A 476 -13.84 25.39 5.54
CA PHE A 476 -14.39 24.59 4.43
C PHE A 476 -15.94 24.59 4.45
N GLY A 477 -16.56 24.65 5.64
CA GLY A 477 -18.02 24.73 5.74
C GLY A 477 -18.60 26.09 5.34
N SER A 478 -17.84 27.18 5.49
CA SER A 478 -18.22 28.47 4.89
C SER A 478 -18.00 28.46 3.38
N MET A 479 -16.90 27.88 2.91
CA MET A 479 -16.60 27.73 1.49
C MET A 479 -17.71 27.03 0.73
N GLN A 480 -18.14 25.84 1.17
CA GLN A 480 -19.23 25.10 0.52
C GLN A 480 -20.52 25.92 0.41
N ARG A 481 -20.92 26.59 1.50
CA ARG A 481 -22.16 27.39 1.52
C ARG A 481 -22.09 28.59 0.59
N ASN A 482 -20.96 29.26 0.55
CA ASN A 482 -20.79 30.47 -0.25
C ASN A 482 -20.62 30.15 -1.73
N VAL A 483 -19.91 29.07 -2.08
CA VAL A 483 -19.83 28.56 -3.46
C VAL A 483 -21.20 28.15 -3.97
N ALA A 484 -21.98 27.38 -3.19
CA ALA A 484 -23.35 26.99 -3.57
C ALA A 484 -24.24 28.22 -3.82
N ARG A 485 -24.25 29.19 -2.89
CA ARG A 485 -25.03 30.44 -3.04
C ARG A 485 -24.62 31.25 -4.26
N ALA A 486 -23.33 31.33 -4.56
CA ALA A 486 -22.84 32.03 -5.75
C ALA A 486 -23.31 31.33 -7.03
N ALA A 487 -23.31 30.00 -7.06
CA ALA A 487 -23.79 29.21 -8.18
C ALA A 487 -25.31 29.37 -8.39
N GLU A 488 -26.10 29.32 -7.32
CA GLU A 488 -27.56 29.54 -7.32
C GLU A 488 -27.91 30.96 -7.82
N ARG A 489 -27.14 31.97 -7.39
CA ARG A 489 -27.27 33.35 -7.91
C ARG A 489 -26.94 33.42 -9.40
N LEU A 490 -25.86 32.79 -9.83
CA LEU A 490 -25.43 32.80 -11.24
C LEU A 490 -26.42 32.05 -12.15
N ALA A 491 -27.11 31.03 -11.62
CA ALA A 491 -28.18 30.34 -12.31
C ALA A 491 -29.42 31.23 -12.51
N THR A 492 -29.68 32.15 -11.57
CA THR A 492 -30.82 33.07 -11.61
C THR A 492 -30.49 34.36 -12.39
N ASP A 493 -29.27 34.87 -12.27
CA ASP A 493 -28.75 36.06 -12.93
C ASP A 493 -27.33 35.79 -13.49
N PRO A 494 -27.20 35.53 -14.80
CA PRO A 494 -25.93 35.26 -15.44
C PRO A 494 -24.91 36.40 -15.39
N ALA A 495 -25.32 37.62 -15.02
CA ALA A 495 -24.46 38.78 -14.85
C ALA A 495 -24.07 39.06 -13.38
N ALA A 496 -24.48 38.20 -12.44
CA ALA A 496 -24.23 38.38 -11.03
C ALA A 496 -22.72 38.44 -10.69
N ASP A 497 -22.35 39.37 -9.81
CA ASP A 497 -21.00 39.45 -9.26
C ASP A 497 -20.70 38.20 -8.43
N LEU A 498 -19.57 37.56 -8.74
CA LEU A 498 -19.14 36.33 -8.11
C LEU A 498 -18.49 36.54 -6.74
N ARG A 499 -18.29 37.78 -6.28
CA ARG A 499 -17.63 38.05 -4.99
C ARG A 499 -18.48 37.57 -3.78
N PRO A 500 -17.87 36.92 -2.77
CA PRO A 500 -18.55 36.31 -1.61
C PRO A 500 -19.17 37.29 -0.62
#